data_AF-A0A3D3HUI6-F1
#
_entry.id   AF-A0A3D3HUI6-F1
#
_cell.length_a   1.000
_cell.length_b   1.000
_cell.length_c   1.000
_cell.angle_alpha   90.00
_cell.angle_beta   90.00
_cell.angle_gamma   90.00
#
_symmetry.space_group_name_H-M   'P 1'
#
loop_
_entity.id
_entity.type
_entity.pdbx_description
1 polymer ?
#
loop_
_entity_poly.entity_id
_entity_poly.type
_entity_poly.pdbx_seq_one_letter_code
_entity_poly.pdbx_strand_id
1 'polypeptide(L)'
;MAKNEFLPFGTAEGANVLAAPEYENLAARHNGFTSGVAKSKELNKVWRQASVMASALAQFIVDTDKKDLLDDGNAPAVKNRLVSAMKEAFKGEMPAVPKTVQTTGDSTTDVMSQKSVTEALGKKAPSNVADGKLTKDQNGADIPDKPKFIENLGLGEAAKSGLKQGTGTSKTDVISQDGVTKALNGKLDKTGGTITATAKALEIKTRADASGYIQVSDENGNAIHQLGKTTAGNKLILRNVTEDATLTVGAKGVEFNG
;
A
#
# COMPACT_ATOMS: atom_id res chain seq x y z
N MET A 1 13.86 32.99 58.00
CA MET A 1 14.73 32.25 57.07
C MET A 1 15.41 31.15 57.86
N ALA A 2 15.59 29.96 57.28
CA ALA A 2 16.31 28.89 57.94
C ALA A 2 17.79 29.26 58.13
N LYS A 3 18.39 28.82 59.22
CA LYS A 3 19.73 29.21 59.69
C LYS A 3 20.78 28.22 59.23
N ASN A 4 21.91 28.74 58.72
CA ASN A 4 23.13 27.99 58.47
C ASN A 4 24.15 28.31 59.57
N GLU A 5 24.55 27.32 60.37
CA GLU A 5 25.56 27.49 61.43
C GLU A 5 26.98 27.14 60.99
N PHE A 6 27.18 26.65 59.77
CA PHE A 6 28.50 26.47 59.17
C PHE A 6 28.98 27.80 58.61
N LEU A 7 29.64 28.59 59.46
CA LEU A 7 30.04 29.95 59.14
C LEU A 7 31.42 30.02 58.45
N PRO A 8 31.58 30.86 57.43
CA PRO A 8 32.87 31.03 56.78
C PRO A 8 33.82 31.84 57.68
N PHE A 9 35.09 31.47 57.69
CA PHE A 9 36.13 32.10 58.51
C PHE A 9 36.94 33.14 57.70
N GLY A 10 37.25 34.28 58.32
CA GLY A 10 38.20 35.25 57.75
C GLY A 10 37.76 35.93 56.45
N THR A 11 36.45 36.13 56.25
CA THR A 11 35.88 36.77 55.05
C THR A 11 35.75 38.29 55.14
N ALA A 12 35.95 38.86 56.33
CA ALA A 12 35.86 40.30 56.54
C ALA A 12 36.91 41.08 55.72
N GLU A 13 36.59 42.32 55.39
CA GLU A 13 37.55 43.25 54.80
C GLU A 13 38.74 43.44 55.75
N GLY A 14 39.96 43.41 55.20
CA GLY A 14 41.19 43.48 56.01
C GLY A 14 41.52 42.21 56.81
N ALA A 15 40.82 41.08 56.59
CA ALA A 15 41.16 39.82 57.25
C ALA A 15 42.64 39.45 57.07
N ASN A 16 43.25 38.90 58.13
CA ASN A 16 44.66 38.51 58.16
C ASN A 16 44.91 37.23 57.35
N VAL A 17 44.81 37.31 56.02
CA VAL A 17 44.94 36.19 55.07
C VAL A 17 45.94 36.56 53.97
N LEU A 18 46.64 35.56 53.41
CA LEU A 18 47.48 35.77 52.23
C LEU A 18 46.68 36.25 51.00
N ALA A 19 47.31 37.12 50.20
CA ALA A 19 46.81 37.49 48.88
C ALA A 19 46.81 36.28 47.94
N ALA A 20 45.98 36.31 46.88
CA ALA A 20 45.90 35.23 45.90
C ALA A 20 47.26 34.86 45.26
N PRO A 21 48.04 35.81 44.69
CA PRO A 21 49.31 35.46 44.04
C PRO A 21 50.35 34.95 45.04
N GLU A 22 50.34 35.43 46.29
CA GLU A 22 51.27 34.94 47.33
C GLU A 22 50.93 33.50 47.74
N TYR A 23 49.64 33.17 47.85
CA TYR A 23 49.20 31.83 48.20
C TYR A 23 49.40 30.82 47.06
N GLU A 24 49.18 31.23 45.82
CA GLU A 24 49.44 30.39 44.63
C GLU A 24 50.89 29.91 44.57
N ASN A 25 51.83 30.79 44.94
CA ASN A 25 53.28 30.52 44.96
C ASN A 25 53.80 29.93 46.29
N LEU A 26 52.96 29.78 47.31
CA LEU A 26 53.38 29.26 48.62
C LEU A 26 53.76 27.77 48.51
N ALA A 27 55.02 27.43 48.80
CA ALA A 27 55.50 26.05 48.78
C ALA A 27 54.68 25.11 49.70
N ALA A 28 54.24 25.61 50.86
CA ALA A 28 53.41 24.85 51.80
C ALA A 28 52.00 24.51 51.26
N ARG A 29 51.50 25.19 50.22
CA ARG A 29 50.25 24.81 49.53
C ARG A 29 50.39 23.45 48.85
N HIS A 30 51.58 23.13 48.35
CA HIS A 30 51.88 21.87 47.68
C HIS A 30 52.36 20.79 48.65
N ASN A 31 53.28 21.15 49.54
CA ASN A 31 53.98 20.19 50.39
C ASN A 31 53.37 20.04 51.80
N GLY A 32 52.35 20.84 52.13
CA GLY A 32 51.85 20.99 53.50
C GLY A 32 52.76 21.85 54.38
N PHE A 33 52.27 22.21 55.56
CA PHE A 33 53.09 22.89 56.58
C PHE A 33 54.03 21.89 57.25
N THR A 34 55.32 22.20 57.28
CA THR A 34 56.35 21.44 58.01
C THR A 34 56.62 22.07 59.38
N SER A 35 57.41 21.38 60.22
CA SER A 35 57.87 21.95 61.50
C SER A 35 58.55 23.30 61.29
N GLY A 36 58.22 24.28 62.13
CA GLY A 36 58.67 25.67 62.01
C GLY A 36 57.70 26.66 62.62
N VAL A 37 57.91 27.95 62.35
CA VAL A 37 57.05 29.03 62.85
C VAL A 37 55.75 29.07 62.06
N ALA A 38 54.62 28.89 62.75
CA ALA A 38 53.28 28.98 62.17
C ALA A 38 52.93 30.44 61.83
N LYS A 39 52.88 30.77 60.54
CA LYS A 39 52.43 32.09 60.08
C LYS A 39 50.92 32.15 59.98
N SER A 40 50.29 32.97 60.83
CA SER A 40 48.83 33.11 60.91
C SER A 40 48.16 33.45 59.58
N LYS A 41 48.79 34.29 58.72
CA LYS A 41 48.28 34.62 57.38
C LYS A 41 48.15 33.41 56.46
N GLU A 42 49.09 32.47 56.56
CA GLU A 42 49.13 31.26 55.74
C GLU A 42 48.03 30.29 56.19
N LEU A 43 47.91 30.06 57.50
CA LEU A 43 46.87 29.22 58.11
C LEU A 43 45.45 29.76 57.88
N ASN A 44 45.24 31.06 58.11
CA ASN A 44 43.95 31.71 57.91
C ASN A 44 43.49 31.61 56.46
N LYS A 45 44.40 31.62 55.49
CA LYS A 45 44.06 31.44 54.07
C LYS A 45 43.48 30.04 53.79
N VAL A 46 44.09 29.00 54.37
CA VAL A 46 43.62 27.61 54.26
C VAL A 46 42.25 27.46 54.94
N TRP A 47 42.11 27.93 56.18
CA TRP A 47 40.85 27.87 56.92
C TRP A 47 39.72 28.63 56.22
N ARG A 48 40.02 29.80 55.64
CA ARG A 48 39.05 30.54 54.83
C ARG A 48 38.60 29.73 53.61
N GLN A 49 39.52 29.17 52.83
CA GLN A 49 39.13 28.40 51.64
C GLN A 49 38.26 27.18 51.99
N ALA A 50 38.60 26.45 53.06
CA ALA A 50 37.82 25.31 53.52
C ALA A 50 36.44 25.71 54.06
N SER A 51 36.39 26.70 54.96
CA SER A 51 35.15 27.13 55.62
C SER A 51 34.16 27.81 54.65
N VAL A 52 34.65 28.53 53.64
CA VAL A 52 33.78 29.11 52.60
C VAL A 52 33.11 28.01 51.78
N MET A 53 33.84 26.96 51.39
CA MET A 53 33.25 25.83 50.67
C MET A 53 32.25 25.05 51.55
N ALA A 54 32.57 24.82 52.82
CA ALA A 54 31.66 24.17 53.76
C ALA A 54 30.38 25.00 53.97
N SER A 55 30.51 26.30 54.17
CA SER A 55 29.37 27.21 54.33
C SER A 55 28.49 27.26 53.08
N ALA A 56 29.07 27.27 51.89
CA ALA A 56 28.32 27.25 50.64
C ALA A 56 27.51 25.96 50.46
N LEU A 57 28.11 24.80 50.75
CA LEU A 57 27.41 23.51 50.72
C LEU A 57 26.30 23.44 51.78
N ALA A 58 26.56 23.95 52.97
CA ALA A 58 25.58 24.04 54.05
C ALA A 58 24.41 24.97 53.67
N GLN A 59 24.70 26.11 53.05
CA GLN A 59 23.68 27.04 52.57
C GLN A 59 22.84 26.42 51.45
N PHE A 60 23.45 25.67 50.53
CA PHE A 60 22.73 24.92 49.50
C PHE A 60 21.70 23.93 50.10
N ILE A 61 22.06 23.23 51.18
CA ILE A 61 21.14 22.34 51.91
C ILE A 61 19.97 23.14 52.49
N VAL A 62 20.27 24.20 53.23
CA VAL A 62 19.28 25.07 53.88
C VAL A 62 18.33 25.70 52.86
N ASP A 63 18.86 26.14 51.72
CA ASP A 63 18.08 26.71 50.64
C ASP A 63 17.19 25.67 49.95
N THR A 64 17.58 24.41 49.96
CA THR A 64 16.80 23.33 49.32
C THR A 64 15.70 22.79 50.24
N ASP A 65 16.00 22.46 51.51
CA ASP A 65 15.04 21.84 52.43
C ASP A 65 14.33 22.81 53.38
N LYS A 66 14.74 24.08 53.40
CA LYS A 66 14.19 25.17 54.22
C LYS A 66 14.24 24.89 55.72
N LYS A 67 15.22 24.13 56.21
CA LYS A 67 15.42 23.81 57.63
C LYS A 67 16.79 24.26 58.15
N ASP A 68 16.84 24.63 59.42
CA ASP A 68 18.10 24.99 60.08
C ASP A 68 19.12 23.85 59.99
N LEU A 69 20.37 24.19 59.70
CA LEU A 69 21.49 23.27 59.66
C LEU A 69 22.47 23.68 60.76
N LEU A 70 22.40 22.95 61.88
CA LEU A 70 23.14 23.21 63.10
C LEU A 70 24.55 22.59 63.04
N ASP A 71 25.52 23.22 63.70
CA ASP A 71 26.87 22.65 63.89
C ASP A 71 26.93 21.86 65.21
N ASP A 72 26.26 20.71 65.23
CA ASP A 72 26.10 19.82 66.40
C ASP A 72 27.00 18.58 66.36
N GLY A 73 27.91 18.50 65.37
CA GLY A 73 28.77 17.35 65.13
C GLY A 73 28.12 16.15 64.43
N ASN A 74 26.84 16.23 64.04
CA ASN A 74 26.12 15.13 63.38
C ASN A 74 26.40 15.05 61.86
N ALA A 75 27.63 14.70 61.50
CA ALA A 75 28.03 14.55 60.10
C ALA A 75 27.12 13.61 59.25
N PRO A 76 26.61 12.48 59.77
CA PRO A 76 25.66 11.65 59.02
C PRO A 76 24.36 12.38 58.63
N ALA A 77 23.82 13.22 59.51
CA ALA A 77 22.63 14.02 59.22
C ALA A 77 22.91 15.04 58.11
N VAL A 78 24.04 15.76 58.17
CA VAL A 78 24.46 16.70 57.12
C VAL A 78 24.61 15.99 55.78
N LYS A 79 25.24 14.80 55.76
CA LYS A 79 25.39 13.98 54.54
C LYS A 79 24.03 13.59 53.94
N ASN A 80 23.11 13.09 54.76
CA ASN A 80 21.78 12.65 54.28
C ASN A 80 20.98 13.82 53.70
N ARG A 81 21.07 14.99 54.34
CA ARG A 81 20.44 16.22 53.85
C ARG A 81 21.10 16.72 52.56
N LEU A 82 22.43 16.67 52.44
CA LEU A 82 23.14 16.99 51.20
C LEU A 82 22.69 16.11 50.03
N VAL A 83 22.62 14.79 50.22
CA VAL A 83 22.16 13.86 49.19
C VAL A 83 20.72 14.18 48.78
N SER A 84 19.86 14.52 49.73
CA SER A 84 18.48 14.89 49.46
C SER A 84 18.39 16.21 48.69
N ALA A 85 19.16 17.22 49.10
CA ALA A 85 19.23 18.51 48.42
C ALA A 85 19.73 18.38 46.98
N MET A 86 20.77 17.58 46.75
CA MET A 86 21.26 17.26 45.41
C MET A 86 20.18 16.58 44.56
N LYS A 87 19.48 15.57 45.10
CA LYS A 87 18.37 14.90 44.39
C LYS A 87 17.28 15.87 43.96
N GLU A 88 16.90 16.81 44.83
CA GLU A 88 15.90 17.82 44.47
C GLU A 88 16.40 18.80 43.41
N ALA A 89 17.65 19.27 43.51
CA ALA A 89 18.24 20.13 42.48
C ALA A 89 18.25 19.48 41.09
N PHE A 90 18.45 18.16 41.02
CA PHE A 90 18.43 17.42 39.75
C PHE A 90 17.02 17.10 39.21
N LYS A 91 15.94 17.34 39.97
CA LYS A 91 14.56 17.13 39.45
C LYS A 91 14.09 18.24 38.50
N GLY A 92 14.67 19.44 38.59
CA GLY A 92 14.21 20.61 37.82
C GLY A 92 14.73 20.69 36.39
N GLU A 93 15.86 20.04 36.06
CA GLU A 93 16.61 20.34 34.83
C GLU A 93 17.18 19.13 34.08
N MET A 94 17.02 17.89 34.56
CA MET A 94 17.28 16.76 33.66
C MET A 94 16.19 16.75 32.59
N PRO A 95 16.52 16.81 31.29
CA PRO A 95 15.56 16.49 30.24
C PRO A 95 14.94 15.15 30.63
N ALA A 96 13.61 15.10 30.74
CA ALA A 96 12.94 13.85 31.02
C ALA A 96 13.42 12.84 29.98
N VAL A 97 14.26 11.88 30.38
CA VAL A 97 14.66 10.80 29.50
C VAL A 97 13.39 9.98 29.31
N PRO A 98 12.77 9.97 28.12
CA PRO A 98 11.54 9.24 27.90
C PRO A 98 11.78 7.78 28.28
N LYS A 99 10.90 7.19 29.08
CA LYS A 99 11.06 5.78 29.42
C LYS A 99 10.75 4.96 28.17
N THR A 100 11.48 3.88 27.97
CA THR A 100 11.10 2.88 26.95
C THR A 100 9.99 2.02 27.50
N VAL A 101 8.81 2.07 26.89
CA VAL A 101 7.63 1.30 27.30
C VAL A 101 7.31 0.19 26.28
N GLN A 102 6.80 -0.94 26.78
CA GLN A 102 6.35 -2.07 25.96
C GLN A 102 4.85 -1.92 25.56
N THR A 103 4.39 -0.68 25.36
CA THR A 103 3.03 -0.37 24.92
C THR A 103 3.06 0.23 23.51
N THR A 104 1.90 0.36 22.89
CA THR A 104 1.75 1.01 21.59
C THR A 104 0.82 2.21 21.69
N GLY A 105 1.30 3.38 21.27
CA GLY A 105 0.49 4.39 20.60
C GLY A 105 -0.39 5.34 21.42
N ASP A 106 -0.19 5.51 22.72
CA ASP A 106 -0.99 6.43 23.53
C ASP A 106 -0.19 7.36 24.48
N SER A 107 1.10 7.09 24.70
CA SER A 107 1.93 7.92 25.56
C SER A 107 2.42 9.20 24.86
N THR A 108 2.20 10.35 25.50
CA THR A 108 2.77 11.64 25.08
C THR A 108 4.11 11.94 25.76
N THR A 109 4.59 11.06 26.64
CA THR A 109 5.78 11.28 27.48
C THR A 109 6.83 10.17 27.37
N ASP A 110 6.46 8.99 26.86
CA ASP A 110 7.33 7.82 26.76
C ASP A 110 7.57 7.40 25.30
N VAL A 111 8.67 6.69 25.07
CA VAL A 111 9.00 6.12 23.75
C VAL A 111 8.63 4.64 23.70
N MET A 112 8.07 4.22 22.57
CA MET A 112 7.75 2.80 22.33
C MET A 112 9.03 1.98 22.17
N SER A 113 8.99 0.72 22.63
CA SER A 113 10.08 -0.21 22.38
C SER A 113 10.13 -0.67 20.92
N GLN A 114 11.33 -0.96 20.42
CA GLN A 114 11.51 -1.55 19.08
C GLN A 114 10.70 -2.85 18.92
N LYS A 115 10.62 -3.69 19.97
CA LYS A 115 9.85 -4.95 19.97
C LYS A 115 8.35 -4.69 19.79
N SER A 116 7.79 -3.73 20.51
CA SER A 116 6.38 -3.34 20.42
C SER A 116 6.03 -2.82 19.01
N VAL A 117 6.92 -2.02 18.42
CA VAL A 117 6.76 -1.53 17.03
C VAL A 117 6.78 -2.70 16.05
N THR A 118 7.76 -3.60 16.14
CA THR A 118 7.87 -4.77 15.26
C THR A 118 6.65 -5.69 15.37
N GLU A 119 6.18 -5.99 16.59
CA GLU A 119 5.00 -6.84 16.82
C GLU A 119 3.71 -6.19 16.30
N ALA A 120 3.53 -4.87 16.50
CA ALA A 120 2.37 -4.15 16.01
C ALA A 120 2.31 -4.09 14.48
N LEU A 121 3.45 -3.83 13.83
CA LEU A 121 3.57 -3.85 12.38
C LEU A 121 3.33 -5.26 11.82
N GLY A 122 3.88 -6.29 12.46
CA GLY A 122 3.66 -7.69 12.08
C GLY A 122 2.19 -8.13 12.18
N LYS A 123 1.40 -7.57 13.11
CA LYS A 123 -0.05 -7.83 13.18
C LYS A 123 -0.85 -7.11 12.10
N LYS A 124 -0.45 -5.91 11.69
CA LYS A 124 -1.16 -5.10 10.68
C LYS A 124 -0.89 -5.56 9.25
N ALA A 125 0.33 -6.03 8.98
CA ALA A 125 0.72 -6.56 7.68
C ALA A 125 1.43 -7.91 7.85
N PRO A 126 0.74 -8.96 8.33
CA PRO A 126 1.37 -10.26 8.40
C PRO A 126 1.59 -10.75 6.96
N SER A 127 2.78 -11.29 6.68
CA SER A 127 3.21 -11.70 5.33
C SER A 127 2.20 -12.63 4.65
N ASN A 128 1.48 -13.43 5.44
CA ASN A 128 0.45 -14.34 4.98
C ASN A 128 -0.85 -13.69 4.46
N VAL A 129 -1.11 -12.40 4.73
CA VAL A 129 -2.32 -11.74 4.21
C VAL A 129 -2.18 -11.48 2.71
N ALA A 130 -1.00 -11.09 2.25
CA ALA A 130 -0.74 -10.96 0.82
C ALA A 130 -0.70 -12.34 0.14
N ASP A 131 -0.02 -13.30 0.77
CA ASP A 131 0.12 -14.65 0.21
C ASP A 131 -1.25 -15.32 0.06
N GLY A 132 -2.10 -15.28 1.09
CA GLY A 132 -3.44 -15.89 1.06
C GLY A 132 -4.45 -15.15 0.16
N LYS A 133 -4.26 -13.86 -0.11
CA LYS A 133 -5.16 -13.04 -0.94
C LYS A 133 -4.82 -13.09 -2.44
N LEU A 134 -3.64 -13.58 -2.80
CA LEU A 134 -3.15 -13.65 -4.17
C LEU A 134 -2.98 -15.09 -4.67
N THR A 135 -3.33 -16.11 -3.87
CA THR A 135 -3.26 -17.48 -4.35
C THR A 135 -4.28 -17.71 -5.47
N LYS A 136 -3.85 -18.36 -6.55
CA LYS A 136 -4.67 -18.51 -7.77
C LYS A 136 -5.92 -19.37 -7.54
N ASP A 137 -5.87 -20.29 -6.58
CA ASP A 137 -7.01 -21.10 -6.15
C ASP A 137 -8.08 -20.27 -5.41
N GLN A 138 -7.72 -19.08 -4.90
CA GLN A 138 -8.65 -18.16 -4.24
C GLN A 138 -9.24 -17.10 -5.18
N ASN A 139 -8.84 -17.02 -6.46
CA ASN A 139 -9.33 -16.05 -7.46
C ASN A 139 -10.86 -16.11 -7.63
N GLY A 140 -11.59 -15.42 -6.76
CA GLY A 140 -13.05 -15.40 -6.71
C GLY A 140 -13.67 -16.32 -5.65
N ALA A 141 -12.91 -17.24 -5.03
CA ALA A 141 -13.43 -18.12 -3.98
C ALA A 141 -13.73 -17.34 -2.68
N ASP A 142 -12.87 -16.37 -2.38
CA ASP A 142 -12.89 -15.54 -1.17
C ASP A 142 -13.80 -14.31 -1.25
N ILE A 143 -14.51 -14.12 -2.38
CA ILE A 143 -15.52 -13.06 -2.54
C ILE A 143 -16.69 -13.36 -1.56
N PRO A 144 -16.96 -12.48 -0.58
CA PRO A 144 -18.00 -12.72 0.42
C PRO A 144 -19.40 -12.82 -0.17
N ASP A 145 -19.71 -11.98 -1.17
CA ASP A 145 -21.00 -11.95 -1.87
C ASP A 145 -20.76 -12.00 -3.38
N LYS A 146 -20.66 -13.23 -3.90
CA LYS A 146 -20.47 -13.49 -5.33
C LYS A 146 -21.63 -12.92 -6.19
N PRO A 147 -22.91 -13.09 -5.80
CA PRO A 147 -24.03 -12.44 -6.50
C PRO A 147 -23.88 -10.92 -6.62
N LYS A 148 -23.59 -10.20 -5.53
CA LYS A 148 -23.45 -8.74 -5.57
C LYS A 148 -22.23 -8.29 -6.39
N PHE A 149 -21.15 -9.07 -6.34
CA PHE A 149 -19.97 -8.83 -7.19
C PHE A 149 -20.31 -8.95 -8.69
N ILE A 150 -21.05 -9.99 -9.09
CA ILE A 150 -21.52 -10.19 -10.47
C ILE A 150 -22.45 -9.03 -10.90
N GLU A 151 -23.33 -8.56 -10.01
CA GLU A 151 -24.22 -7.41 -10.23
C GLU A 151 -23.42 -6.12 -10.49
N ASN A 152 -22.44 -5.82 -9.62
CA ASN A 152 -21.62 -4.61 -9.72
C ASN A 152 -20.75 -4.58 -10.98
N LEU A 153 -20.31 -5.76 -11.48
CA LEU A 153 -19.60 -5.86 -12.75
C LEU A 153 -20.53 -5.76 -13.98
N GLY A 154 -21.85 -5.71 -13.77
CA GLY A 154 -22.83 -5.67 -14.85
C GLY A 154 -22.89 -6.96 -15.68
N LEU A 155 -22.40 -8.08 -15.13
CA LEU A 155 -22.34 -9.36 -15.87
C LEU A 155 -23.71 -10.07 -15.90
N GLY A 156 -24.58 -9.85 -14.90
CA GLY A 156 -25.93 -10.44 -14.85
C GLY A 156 -25.95 -11.96 -15.07
N GLU A 157 -26.87 -12.44 -15.91
CA GLU A 157 -26.96 -13.87 -16.26
C GLU A 157 -25.81 -14.34 -17.16
N ALA A 158 -25.06 -13.45 -17.82
CA ALA A 158 -23.94 -13.84 -18.67
C ALA A 158 -22.80 -14.48 -17.86
N ALA A 159 -22.64 -14.14 -16.57
CA ALA A 159 -21.70 -14.79 -15.66
C ALA A 159 -21.99 -16.29 -15.44
N LYS A 160 -23.21 -16.75 -15.78
CA LYS A 160 -23.64 -18.15 -15.66
C LYS A 160 -23.58 -18.91 -16.98
N SER A 161 -23.31 -18.21 -18.09
CA SER A 161 -23.27 -18.80 -19.43
C SER A 161 -22.02 -19.67 -19.62
N GLY A 162 -22.20 -20.89 -20.12
CA GLY A 162 -21.08 -21.70 -20.62
C GLY A 162 -20.69 -21.33 -22.05
N LEU A 163 -19.50 -21.76 -22.49
CA LEU A 163 -19.14 -21.82 -23.91
C LEU A 163 -19.58 -23.17 -24.47
N LYS A 164 -20.43 -23.16 -25.50
CA LYS A 164 -20.89 -24.39 -26.16
C LYS A 164 -20.42 -24.51 -27.61
N GLN A 165 -19.92 -25.72 -27.92
CA GLN A 165 -19.43 -26.14 -29.23
C GLN A 165 -20.53 -26.94 -29.93
N GLY A 166 -21.58 -26.26 -30.39
CA GLY A 166 -22.74 -26.90 -31.00
C GLY A 166 -23.62 -25.92 -31.76
N THR A 167 -24.77 -26.41 -32.26
CA THR A 167 -25.80 -25.56 -32.88
C THR A 167 -26.98 -25.39 -31.95
N GLY A 168 -27.75 -24.32 -32.17
CA GLY A 168 -29.13 -24.28 -31.73
C GLY A 168 -29.49 -23.19 -30.73
N THR A 169 -30.69 -23.34 -30.21
CA THR A 169 -31.60 -22.32 -29.68
C THR A 169 -31.38 -22.02 -28.19
N SER A 170 -30.13 -22.12 -27.71
CA SER A 170 -29.84 -21.86 -26.30
C SER A 170 -30.19 -20.42 -25.94
N LYS A 171 -30.96 -20.23 -24.87
CA LYS A 171 -31.30 -18.92 -24.32
C LYS A 171 -30.31 -18.45 -23.26
N THR A 172 -29.39 -19.33 -22.84
CA THR A 172 -28.54 -19.12 -21.67
C THR A 172 -27.05 -19.32 -21.94
N ASP A 173 -26.66 -19.98 -23.03
CA ASP A 173 -25.26 -20.27 -23.35
C ASP A 173 -24.80 -19.53 -24.60
N VAL A 174 -23.53 -19.12 -24.63
CA VAL A 174 -22.86 -18.54 -25.80
C VAL A 174 -22.45 -19.67 -26.75
N ILE A 175 -22.84 -19.53 -28.01
CA ILE A 175 -22.42 -20.42 -29.10
C ILE A 175 -21.06 -19.97 -29.61
N SER A 176 -20.12 -20.90 -29.69
CA SER A 176 -18.78 -20.67 -30.25
C SER A 176 -18.80 -20.44 -31.77
N GLN A 177 -17.82 -19.66 -32.24
CA GLN A 177 -17.59 -19.47 -33.67
C GLN A 177 -17.27 -20.79 -34.41
N ASP A 178 -16.54 -21.71 -33.78
CA ASP A 178 -16.22 -23.04 -34.35
C ASP A 178 -17.49 -23.89 -34.55
N GLY A 179 -18.39 -23.92 -33.55
CA GLY A 179 -19.69 -24.58 -33.68
C GLY A 179 -20.54 -24.03 -34.83
N VAL A 180 -20.59 -22.70 -34.97
CA VAL A 180 -21.28 -22.03 -36.10
C VAL A 180 -20.62 -22.40 -37.43
N THR A 181 -19.29 -22.35 -37.51
CA THR A 181 -18.54 -22.62 -38.74
C THR A 181 -18.74 -24.05 -39.21
N LYS A 182 -18.65 -25.04 -38.30
CA LYS A 182 -18.90 -26.46 -38.62
C LYS A 182 -20.32 -26.69 -39.10
N ALA A 183 -21.31 -26.07 -38.46
CA ALA A 183 -22.70 -26.20 -38.83
C ALA A 183 -23.02 -25.64 -40.22
N LEU A 184 -22.45 -24.47 -40.55
CA LEU A 184 -22.61 -23.86 -41.87
C LEU A 184 -21.88 -24.67 -42.94
N ASN A 185 -20.64 -25.10 -42.66
CA ASN A 185 -19.88 -25.95 -43.58
C ASN A 185 -20.58 -27.30 -43.84
N GLY A 186 -21.26 -27.89 -42.85
CA GLY A 186 -22.03 -29.12 -43.06
C GLY A 186 -23.32 -28.93 -43.89
N LYS A 187 -23.82 -27.69 -44.01
CA LYS A 187 -25.03 -27.38 -44.80
C LYS A 187 -24.73 -26.87 -46.21
N LEU A 188 -23.57 -26.24 -46.40
CA LEU A 188 -23.12 -25.66 -47.67
C LEU A 188 -21.65 -26.01 -47.90
N ASP A 189 -21.28 -27.28 -47.81
CA ASP A 189 -19.89 -27.63 -48.10
C ASP A 189 -19.55 -27.23 -49.55
N LYS A 190 -18.27 -26.99 -49.81
CA LYS A 190 -17.80 -26.50 -51.12
C LYS A 190 -18.00 -27.51 -52.26
N THR A 191 -18.69 -28.63 -52.00
CA THR A 191 -19.00 -29.69 -52.95
C THR A 191 -20.48 -29.78 -53.30
N GLY A 192 -21.32 -28.91 -52.73
CA GLY A 192 -22.76 -28.83 -53.00
C GLY A 192 -23.62 -29.36 -51.85
N GLY A 193 -24.94 -29.22 -51.96
CA GLY A 193 -25.87 -29.67 -50.91
C GLY A 193 -27.28 -29.88 -51.41
N THR A 194 -28.02 -30.75 -50.72
CA THR A 194 -29.44 -31.02 -51.01
C THR A 194 -30.31 -30.00 -50.28
N ILE A 195 -31.16 -29.29 -51.03
CA ILE A 195 -32.22 -28.46 -50.44
C ILE A 195 -33.42 -29.38 -50.16
N THR A 196 -33.60 -29.75 -48.89
CA THR A 196 -34.80 -30.50 -48.44
C THR A 196 -35.82 -29.50 -47.87
N ALA A 197 -36.97 -29.36 -48.52
CA ALA A 197 -38.03 -28.45 -48.08
C ALA A 197 -39.41 -29.12 -48.09
N THR A 198 -40.28 -28.71 -47.15
CA THR A 198 -41.69 -29.15 -47.09
C THR A 198 -42.65 -28.24 -47.86
N ALA A 199 -42.13 -27.14 -48.45
CA ALA A 199 -42.87 -26.16 -49.25
C ALA A 199 -42.03 -25.73 -50.46
N LYS A 200 -42.23 -24.51 -51.01
CA LYS A 200 -41.41 -23.97 -52.13
C LYS A 200 -39.91 -24.13 -51.82
N ALA A 201 -39.24 -25.04 -52.55
CA ALA A 201 -37.84 -25.36 -52.32
C ALA A 201 -36.88 -24.24 -52.77
N LEU A 202 -37.23 -23.53 -53.84
CA LEU A 202 -36.50 -22.35 -54.33
C LEU A 202 -37.48 -21.40 -55.05
N GLU A 203 -37.48 -20.12 -54.68
CA GLU A 203 -38.24 -19.06 -55.37
C GLU A 203 -37.29 -17.96 -55.82
N ILE A 204 -37.21 -17.75 -57.14
CA ILE A 204 -36.44 -16.65 -57.73
C ILE A 204 -37.42 -15.52 -58.03
N LYS A 205 -37.56 -14.60 -57.06
CA LYS A 205 -38.43 -13.43 -57.19
C LYS A 205 -37.62 -12.23 -57.70
N THR A 206 -37.89 -11.81 -58.93
CA THR A 206 -37.23 -10.65 -59.55
C THR A 206 -38.25 -9.61 -59.96
N ARG A 207 -37.79 -8.39 -60.27
CA ARG A 207 -38.65 -7.32 -60.80
C ARG A 207 -39.19 -7.71 -62.18
N ALA A 208 -40.33 -7.14 -62.57
CA ALA A 208 -40.95 -7.42 -63.88
C ALA A 208 -40.03 -7.11 -65.07
N ASP A 209 -39.09 -6.18 -64.91
CA ASP A 209 -38.09 -5.74 -65.89
C ASP A 209 -36.71 -6.39 -65.72
N ALA A 210 -36.51 -7.27 -64.72
CA ALA A 210 -35.22 -7.88 -64.43
C ALA A 210 -35.19 -9.39 -64.76
N SER A 211 -33.99 -9.91 -65.05
CA SER A 211 -33.72 -11.33 -65.23
C SER A 211 -33.76 -12.07 -63.88
N GLY A 212 -34.26 -13.30 -63.88
CA GLY A 212 -34.29 -14.22 -62.73
C GLY A 212 -34.04 -15.64 -63.20
N TYR A 213 -32.80 -16.11 -63.05
CA TYR A 213 -32.35 -17.40 -63.54
C TYR A 213 -31.40 -18.08 -62.55
N ILE A 214 -31.29 -19.40 -62.69
CA ILE A 214 -30.21 -20.20 -62.11
C ILE A 214 -29.10 -20.25 -63.15
N GLN A 215 -27.86 -20.03 -62.74
CA GLN A 215 -26.68 -20.07 -63.61
C GLN A 215 -25.72 -21.17 -63.20
N VAL A 216 -25.25 -21.92 -64.18
CA VAL A 216 -24.06 -22.76 -64.09
C VAL A 216 -22.90 -21.96 -64.67
N SER A 217 -21.83 -21.80 -63.90
CA SER A 217 -20.59 -21.15 -64.34
C SER A 217 -19.41 -22.12 -64.28
N ASP A 218 -18.35 -21.82 -65.02
CA ASP A 218 -17.04 -22.46 -64.85
C ASP A 218 -16.31 -21.97 -63.58
N GLU A 219 -15.13 -22.56 -63.29
CA GLU A 219 -14.30 -22.20 -62.14
C GLU A 219 -13.77 -20.75 -62.16
N ASN A 220 -13.81 -20.10 -63.33
CA ASN A 220 -13.40 -18.71 -63.51
C ASN A 220 -14.58 -17.73 -63.41
N GLY A 221 -15.80 -18.24 -63.21
CA GLY A 221 -17.03 -17.46 -63.06
C GLY A 221 -17.78 -17.19 -64.37
N ASN A 222 -17.32 -17.69 -65.52
CA ASN A 222 -18.01 -17.50 -66.81
C ASN A 222 -19.28 -18.35 -66.88
N ALA A 223 -20.38 -17.76 -67.32
CA ALA A 223 -21.66 -18.47 -67.47
C ALA A 223 -21.60 -19.51 -68.59
N ILE A 224 -22.04 -20.74 -68.31
CA ILE A 224 -22.18 -21.84 -69.28
C ILE A 224 -23.65 -22.03 -69.62
N HIS A 225 -24.49 -22.24 -68.60
CA HIS A 225 -25.92 -22.48 -68.77
C HIS A 225 -26.75 -21.56 -67.88
N GLN A 226 -27.90 -21.13 -68.39
CA GLN A 226 -28.88 -20.38 -67.61
C GLN A 226 -30.28 -21.00 -67.79
N LEU A 227 -31.00 -21.17 -66.68
CA LEU A 227 -32.39 -21.60 -66.65
C LEU A 227 -33.23 -20.57 -65.89
N GLY A 228 -34.19 -19.96 -66.59
CA GLY A 228 -35.14 -19.01 -66.01
C GLY A 228 -35.44 -17.87 -66.97
N LYS A 229 -35.86 -16.73 -66.42
CA LYS A 229 -36.10 -15.52 -67.21
C LYS A 229 -34.76 -14.81 -67.42
N THR A 230 -34.20 -14.86 -68.63
CA THR A 230 -32.90 -14.24 -68.93
C THR A 230 -33.00 -12.82 -69.50
N THR A 231 -34.18 -12.38 -69.93
CA THR A 231 -34.43 -11.02 -70.45
C THR A 231 -35.75 -10.44 -69.94
N ALA A 232 -36.02 -9.15 -70.21
CA ALA A 232 -37.29 -8.51 -69.89
C ALA A 232 -38.43 -9.17 -70.69
N GLY A 233 -39.19 -10.06 -70.05
CA GLY A 233 -40.34 -10.75 -70.63
C GLY A 233 -40.80 -11.93 -69.79
N ASN A 234 -42.01 -12.42 -70.05
CA ASN A 234 -42.58 -13.58 -69.35
C ASN A 234 -42.21 -14.90 -70.04
N LYS A 235 -40.97 -15.02 -70.53
CA LYS A 235 -40.48 -16.23 -71.21
C LYS A 235 -39.61 -17.04 -70.26
N LEU A 236 -39.84 -18.36 -70.23
CA LEU A 236 -38.91 -19.31 -69.60
C LEU A 236 -37.85 -19.68 -70.64
N ILE A 237 -36.59 -19.45 -70.32
CA ILE A 237 -35.47 -19.65 -71.25
C ILE A 237 -34.48 -20.65 -70.64
N LEU A 238 -34.13 -21.65 -71.44
CA LEU A 238 -32.94 -22.47 -71.29
C LEU A 238 -31.91 -21.95 -72.29
N ARG A 239 -30.80 -21.39 -71.81
CA ARG A 239 -29.75 -20.81 -72.65
C ARG A 239 -28.44 -21.54 -72.44
N ASN A 240 -27.83 -22.00 -73.53
CA ASN A 240 -26.39 -22.24 -73.61
C ASN A 240 -25.74 -20.88 -73.92
N VAL A 241 -25.07 -20.31 -72.93
CA VAL A 241 -24.43 -18.99 -73.08
C VAL A 241 -23.16 -19.12 -73.92
N THR A 242 -22.42 -20.22 -73.75
CA THR A 242 -21.16 -20.47 -74.44
C THR A 242 -21.34 -20.65 -75.95
N GLU A 243 -22.42 -21.29 -76.38
CA GLU A 243 -22.70 -21.58 -77.79
C GLU A 243 -23.81 -20.69 -78.39
N ASP A 244 -24.32 -19.72 -77.62
CA ASP A 244 -25.45 -18.82 -77.93
C ASP A 244 -26.77 -19.51 -78.38
N ALA A 245 -26.92 -20.81 -78.10
CA ALA A 245 -28.15 -21.55 -78.36
C ALA A 245 -29.20 -21.33 -77.25
N THR A 246 -30.47 -21.23 -77.62
CA THR A 246 -31.59 -21.04 -76.70
C THR A 246 -32.79 -21.92 -77.05
N LEU A 247 -33.41 -22.45 -76.00
CA LEU A 247 -34.77 -22.99 -76.03
C LEU A 247 -35.66 -22.06 -75.21
N THR A 248 -36.63 -21.45 -75.88
CA THR A 248 -37.47 -20.41 -75.31
C THR A 248 -38.93 -20.86 -75.29
N VAL A 249 -39.56 -20.81 -74.13
CA VAL A 249 -40.99 -21.07 -73.95
C VAL A 249 -41.68 -19.75 -73.67
N GLY A 250 -42.49 -19.29 -74.63
CA GLY A 250 -43.26 -18.04 -74.54
C GLY A 250 -44.73 -18.25 -74.89
N ALA A 251 -45.53 -17.19 -74.80
CA ALA A 251 -46.98 -17.24 -75.04
C ALA A 251 -47.38 -17.71 -76.45
N LYS A 252 -46.46 -17.61 -77.43
CA LYS A 252 -46.69 -17.97 -78.83
C LYS A 252 -46.20 -19.38 -79.20
N GLY A 253 -45.62 -20.12 -78.25
CA GLY A 253 -45.11 -21.46 -78.46
C GLY A 253 -43.68 -21.67 -77.96
N VAL A 254 -43.08 -22.77 -78.41
CA VAL A 254 -41.69 -23.15 -78.14
C VAL A 254 -40.83 -22.74 -79.33
N GLU A 255 -39.81 -21.93 -79.07
CA GLU A 255 -38.85 -21.44 -80.07
C GLU A 255 -37.49 -22.07 -79.80
N PHE A 256 -36.88 -22.65 -80.83
CA PHE A 256 -35.49 -23.11 -80.80
C PHE A 256 -34.65 -22.19 -81.69
N ASN A 257 -33.56 -21.66 -81.15
CA ASN A 257 -32.59 -20.85 -81.89
C ASN A 257 -31.20 -21.36 -81.52
N GLY A 258 -30.41 -21.75 -82.52
CA GLY A 258 -29.06 -22.30 -82.34
C GLY A 258 -28.20 -22.02 -83.54
#